data_AF-A0A1I0D4B5-F1
#
_entry.id   AF-A0A1I0D4B5-F1
#
_cell.length_a   1.000
_cell.length_b   1.000
_cell.length_c   1.000
_cell.angle_alpha   90.00
_cell.angle_beta   90.00
_cell.angle_gamma   90.00
#
_symmetry.space_group_name_H-M   'P 1'
#
loop_
_entity.id
_entity.type
_entity.pdbx_description
1 polymer ?
#
loop_
_entity_poly.entity_id
_entity_poly.type
_entity_poly.pdbx_seq_one_letter_code
_entity_poly.pdbx_strand_id
1 'polypeptide(L)'
;MRELLDDVWFTRDLPVLRAIARLVDGPEYGGNPYLGQVVPASGLPKPEVTAAARALVSAGYVEALTNYAGEIVRFTGISAEARRLTGLWPTPQGEWDRLVEQLTARAGNAPTDVERARWRALADAAVAVGPDDGALLMSALIGGYVPRAR
;
A
#
# COMPACT_ATOMS: atom_id res chain seq x y z
N MET A 1 9.97 -16.76 -28.97
CA MET A 1 9.71 -16.21 -27.61
C MET A 1 9.76 -14.70 -27.71
N ARG A 2 8.77 -13.99 -27.17
CA ARG A 2 8.79 -12.53 -27.11
C ARG A 2 9.71 -12.13 -25.95
N GLU A 3 10.75 -11.36 -26.23
CA GLU A 3 11.62 -10.81 -25.19
C GLU A 3 10.81 -9.82 -24.35
N LEU A 4 10.77 -10.04 -23.03
CA LEU A 4 10.15 -9.14 -22.08
C LEU A 4 11.20 -8.14 -21.60
N LEU A 5 10.77 -6.90 -21.34
CA LEU A 5 11.63 -5.90 -20.70
C LEU A 5 11.89 -6.27 -19.24
N ASP A 6 12.98 -5.74 -18.69
CA ASP A 6 13.33 -5.89 -17.29
C ASP A 6 12.26 -5.32 -16.35
N ASP A 7 12.14 -5.94 -15.18
CA ASP A 7 11.27 -5.47 -14.11
C ASP A 7 11.82 -4.18 -13.49
N VAL A 8 11.20 -3.06 -13.86
CA VAL A 8 11.49 -1.73 -13.31
C VAL A 8 10.64 -1.38 -12.10
N TRP A 9 9.59 -2.15 -11.81
CA TRP A 9 8.69 -1.81 -10.71
C TRP A 9 9.39 -1.97 -9.37
N PHE A 10 9.88 -3.17 -9.07
CA PHE A 10 10.50 -3.45 -7.78
C PHE A 10 11.89 -2.84 -7.64
N THR A 11 12.59 -2.65 -8.76
CA THR A 11 13.97 -2.15 -8.78
C THR A 11 14.07 -0.63 -8.83
N ARG A 12 13.06 0.07 -9.38
CA ARG A 12 13.10 1.52 -9.60
C ARG A 12 11.85 2.26 -9.11
N ASP A 13 10.68 1.90 -9.62
CA ASP A 13 9.47 2.72 -9.44
C ASP A 13 8.93 2.64 -8.01
N LEU A 14 8.88 1.46 -7.40
CA LEU A 14 8.42 1.26 -6.03
C LEU A 14 9.33 1.92 -4.99
N PRO A 15 10.67 1.82 -5.05
CA PRO A 15 11.56 2.62 -4.19
C PRO A 15 11.30 4.13 -4.29
N VAL A 16 11.10 4.66 -5.50
CA VAL A 16 10.77 6.08 -5.70
C VAL A 16 9.41 6.43 -5.13
N LEU A 17 8.39 5.58 -5.35
CA LEU A 17 7.05 5.76 -4.78
C LEU A 17 7.09 5.80 -3.25
N ARG A 18 7.86 4.92 -2.61
CA ARG A 18 8.05 4.92 -1.14
C ARG A 18 8.73 6.20 -0.65
N ALA A 19 9.73 6.71 -1.38
CA ALA A 19 10.39 7.96 -1.04
C ALA A 19 9.45 9.17 -1.17
N ILE A 20 8.68 9.26 -2.27
CA ILE A 20 7.66 10.30 -2.45
C ILE A 20 6.62 10.20 -1.34
N ALA A 21 6.10 9.00 -1.07
CA ALA A 21 5.05 8.81 -0.10
C ALA A 21 5.47 9.22 1.32
N ARG A 22 6.69 8.86 1.74
CA ARG A 22 7.25 9.30 3.02
C ARG A 22 7.35 10.82 3.13
N LEU A 23 7.81 11.49 2.08
CA LEU A 23 8.01 12.94 2.08
C LEU A 23 6.70 13.73 1.94
N VAL A 24 5.69 13.18 1.26
CA VAL A 24 4.35 13.79 1.14
C VAL A 24 3.57 13.63 2.44
N ASP A 25 3.69 12.49 3.12
CA ASP A 25 3.01 12.21 4.40
C ASP A 25 3.71 12.89 5.59
N GLY A 26 5.03 13.11 5.48
CA GLY A 26 5.86 13.75 6.49
C GLY A 26 5.69 15.28 6.55
N PRO A 27 6.10 15.90 7.68
CA PRO A 27 6.06 17.36 7.83
C PRO A 27 7.12 18.07 6.99
N GLU A 28 8.13 17.36 6.46
CA GLU A 28 9.19 17.95 5.67
C GLU A 28 8.64 18.64 4.43
N TYR A 29 9.17 19.82 4.12
CA TYR A 29 8.81 20.60 2.92
C TYR A 29 7.31 20.91 2.80
N GLY A 30 6.57 20.86 3.93
CA GLY A 30 5.13 21.08 3.96
C GLY A 30 4.34 20.03 3.17
N GLY A 31 4.82 18.79 3.11
CA GLY A 31 4.17 17.70 2.38
C GLY A 31 4.21 17.86 0.85
N ASN A 32 5.06 18.76 0.34
CA ASN A 32 5.16 19.07 -1.08
C ASN A 32 6.61 19.01 -1.58
N PRO A 33 7.28 17.83 -1.52
CA PRO A 33 8.69 17.69 -1.83
C PRO A 33 9.00 17.97 -3.31
N TYR A 34 10.12 18.65 -3.56
CA TYR A 34 10.70 18.81 -4.90
C TYR A 34 11.31 17.49 -5.37
N LEU A 35 11.38 17.29 -6.70
CA LEU A 35 12.03 16.13 -7.32
C LEU A 35 13.46 15.92 -6.79
N GLY A 36 14.22 17.01 -6.60
CA GLY A 36 15.59 16.96 -6.09
C GLY A 36 15.71 16.42 -4.65
N GLN A 37 14.64 16.48 -3.86
CA GLN A 37 14.59 15.93 -2.49
C GLN A 37 14.23 14.44 -2.49
N VAL A 38 13.51 13.98 -3.51
CA VAL A 38 13.18 12.56 -3.70
C VAL A 38 14.41 11.76 -4.10
N VAL A 39 15.34 12.35 -4.87
CA VAL A 39 16.58 11.68 -5.30
C VAL A 39 17.35 11.08 -4.12
N PRO A 40 17.83 11.86 -3.13
CA PRO A 40 18.54 11.30 -1.98
C PRO A 40 17.64 10.39 -1.13
N ALA A 41 16.35 10.66 -1.02
CA ALA A 41 15.42 9.83 -0.24
C ALA A 41 15.16 8.44 -0.86
N SER A 42 15.26 8.32 -2.19
CA SER A 42 15.08 7.07 -2.93
C SER A 42 16.35 6.22 -3.00
N GLY A 43 17.53 6.84 -2.85
CA GLY A 43 18.82 6.19 -3.07
C GLY A 43 19.16 5.91 -4.55
N LEU A 44 18.33 6.36 -5.49
CA LEU A 44 18.50 6.14 -6.92
C LEU A 44 19.06 7.39 -7.64
N PRO A 45 19.77 7.22 -8.76
CA PRO A 45 20.29 8.34 -9.52
C PRO A 45 19.17 9.18 -10.15
N LYS A 46 19.40 10.50 -10.29
CA LYS A 46 18.40 11.46 -10.77
C LYS A 46 17.69 11.05 -12.09
N PRO A 47 18.36 10.51 -13.11
CA PRO A 47 17.68 10.06 -14.34
C PRO A 47 16.65 8.97 -14.07
N GLU A 48 16.96 8.00 -13.21
CA GLU A 48 16.03 6.93 -12.83
C GLU A 48 14.85 7.45 -12.04
N VAL A 49 15.10 8.34 -11.08
CA VAL A 49 14.03 8.98 -10.29
C VAL A 49 13.10 9.79 -11.18
N THR A 50 13.64 10.47 -12.19
CA THR A 50 12.84 11.25 -13.16
C THR A 50 12.00 10.33 -14.04
N ALA A 51 12.57 9.21 -14.51
CA ALA A 51 11.83 8.21 -15.30
C ALA A 51 10.71 7.57 -14.47
N ALA A 52 11.00 7.15 -13.25
CA ALA A 52 10.03 6.61 -12.30
C ALA A 52 8.93 7.62 -11.97
N ALA A 53 9.28 8.86 -11.65
CA ALA A 53 8.31 9.91 -11.34
C ALA A 53 7.32 10.13 -12.49
N ARG A 54 7.79 10.15 -13.75
CA ARG A 54 6.91 10.25 -14.92
C ARG A 54 5.97 9.05 -15.05
N ALA A 55 6.49 7.84 -14.86
CA ALA A 55 5.68 6.61 -14.90
C ALA A 55 4.61 6.61 -13.80
N LEU A 56 4.98 6.97 -12.57
CA LEU A 56 4.08 7.02 -11.41
C LEU A 56 3.00 8.11 -11.56
N VAL A 57 3.34 9.28 -12.11
CA VAL A 57 2.36 10.33 -12.44
C VAL A 57 1.41 9.83 -13.51
N SER A 58 1.93 9.24 -14.60
CA SER A 58 1.12 8.72 -15.69
C SER A 58 0.17 7.60 -15.25
N ALA A 59 0.57 6.80 -14.27
CA ALA A 59 -0.23 5.72 -13.69
C ALA A 59 -1.24 6.21 -12.63
N GLY A 60 -1.21 7.49 -12.24
CA GLY A 60 -2.09 8.04 -11.21
C GLY A 60 -1.72 7.63 -9.78
N TYR A 61 -0.49 7.17 -9.54
CA TYR A 61 -0.02 6.89 -8.18
C TYR A 61 0.36 8.17 -7.43
N VAL A 62 0.89 9.16 -8.13
CA VAL A 62 1.35 10.43 -7.53
C VAL A 62 0.84 11.62 -8.33
N GLU A 63 0.60 12.72 -7.63
CA GLU A 63 0.28 14.02 -8.23
C GLU A 63 1.51 14.91 -8.22
N ALA A 64 1.72 15.66 -9.31
CA ALA A 64 2.88 16.51 -9.46
C ALA A 64 2.52 17.84 -10.13
N LEU A 65 3.25 18.89 -9.73
CA LEU A 65 3.26 20.17 -10.41
C LEU A 65 4.42 20.22 -11.39
N THR A 66 4.16 20.61 -12.63
CA THR A 66 5.17 20.75 -13.68
C THR A 66 5.49 22.20 -13.99
N ASN A 67 6.70 22.46 -14.51
CA ASN A 67 7.04 23.74 -15.11
C ASN A 67 6.43 23.87 -16.52
N TYR A 68 6.67 25.02 -17.19
CA TYR A 68 6.21 25.27 -18.55
C TYR A 68 6.77 24.27 -19.59
N ALA A 69 7.95 23.69 -19.33
CA ALA A 69 8.56 22.68 -20.17
C ALA A 69 8.02 21.25 -19.90
N GLY A 70 7.05 21.10 -18.99
CA GLY A 70 6.48 19.80 -18.62
C GLY A 70 7.36 18.97 -17.68
N GLU A 71 8.40 19.55 -17.09
CA GLU A 71 9.25 18.85 -16.12
C GLU A 71 8.62 18.87 -14.73
N ILE A 72 8.66 17.74 -14.04
CA ILE A 72 8.17 17.60 -12.67
C ILE A 72 9.02 18.46 -11.73
N VAL A 73 8.37 19.42 -11.06
CA VAL A 73 8.99 20.32 -10.09
C VAL A 73 8.86 19.74 -8.68
N ARG A 74 7.62 19.45 -8.27
CA ARG A 74 7.29 18.93 -6.93
C ARG A 74 6.11 17.98 -6.97
N PHE A 75 6.02 17.13 -5.95
CA PHE A 75 4.89 16.24 -5.73
C PHE A 75 3.90 16.90 -4.77
N THR A 76 2.61 16.80 -5.07
CA THR A 76 1.54 17.47 -4.30
C THR A 76 0.59 16.50 -3.63
N GLY A 77 0.69 15.20 -3.95
CA GLY A 77 -0.20 14.18 -3.42
C GLY A 77 0.19 12.78 -3.87
N ILE A 78 -0.42 11.79 -3.22
CA ILE A 78 -0.34 10.37 -3.55
C ILE A 78 -1.73 9.77 -3.48
N SER A 79 -2.04 8.82 -4.36
CA SER A 79 -3.35 8.16 -4.37
C SER A 79 -3.53 7.20 -3.20
N ALA A 80 -4.78 6.82 -2.91
CA ALA A 80 -5.08 5.80 -1.91
C ALA A 80 -4.40 4.45 -2.24
N GLU A 81 -4.26 4.12 -3.52
CA GLU A 81 -3.55 2.93 -3.94
C GLU A 81 -2.05 3.02 -3.69
N ALA A 82 -1.43 4.17 -4.00
CA ALA A 82 -0.03 4.41 -3.65
C ALA A 82 0.22 4.30 -2.14
N ARG A 83 -0.72 4.80 -1.30
CA ARG A 83 -0.63 4.66 0.16
C ARG A 83 -0.67 3.20 0.61
N ARG A 84 -1.48 2.36 -0.02
CA ARG A 84 -1.51 0.91 0.25
C ARG A 84 -0.22 0.21 -0.20
N LEU A 85 0.23 0.46 -1.43
CA LEU A 85 1.44 -0.15 -1.99
C LEU A 85 2.73 0.21 -1.21
N THR A 86 2.75 1.41 -0.62
CA THR A 86 3.86 1.88 0.22
C THR A 86 3.75 1.46 1.68
N GLY A 87 2.64 0.83 2.07
CA GLY A 87 2.39 0.40 3.45
C GLY A 87 1.99 1.52 4.40
N LEU A 88 1.71 2.73 3.89
CA LEU A 88 1.15 3.81 4.70
C LEU A 88 -0.28 3.49 5.17
N TRP A 89 -1.06 2.85 4.29
CA TRP A 89 -2.43 2.45 4.57
C TRP A 89 -2.55 0.92 4.65
N PRO A 90 -3.50 0.42 5.46
CA PRO A 90 -3.78 -1.01 5.52
C PRO A 90 -4.24 -1.55 4.16
N THR A 91 -3.87 -2.79 3.87
CA THR A 91 -4.40 -3.55 2.72
C THR A 91 -5.47 -4.52 3.20
N PRO A 92 -6.51 -4.79 2.40
CA PRO A 92 -7.53 -5.77 2.79
C PRO A 92 -6.96 -7.16 3.11
N GLN A 93 -5.99 -7.62 2.31
CA GLN A 93 -5.26 -8.86 2.56
C GLN A 93 -4.50 -8.82 3.89
N GLY A 94 -3.75 -7.74 4.14
CA GLY A 94 -3.00 -7.60 5.39
C GLY A 94 -3.90 -7.51 6.62
N GLU A 95 -5.06 -6.88 6.52
CA GLU A 95 -6.04 -6.85 7.61
C GLU A 95 -6.69 -8.22 7.83
N TRP A 96 -6.90 -9.01 6.77
CA TRP A 96 -7.41 -10.37 6.90
C TRP A 96 -6.40 -11.27 7.61
N ASP A 97 -5.12 -11.20 7.21
CA ASP A 97 -4.04 -11.94 7.86
C ASP A 97 -3.93 -11.56 9.35
N ARG A 98 -4.00 -10.27 9.67
CA ARG A 98 -4.02 -9.78 11.07
C ARG A 98 -5.23 -10.30 11.83
N LEU A 99 -6.40 -10.35 11.22
CA LEU A 99 -7.59 -10.91 11.87
C LEU A 99 -7.36 -12.37 12.24
N VAL A 100 -6.91 -13.20 11.30
CA VAL A 100 -6.65 -14.63 11.51
C VAL A 100 -5.58 -14.83 12.60
N GLU A 101 -4.51 -14.04 12.57
CA GLU A 101 -3.47 -14.04 13.60
C GLU A 101 -4.05 -13.73 14.99
N GLN A 102 -4.88 -12.68 15.10
CA GLN A 102 -5.49 -12.28 16.37
C GLN A 102 -6.49 -13.32 16.90
N LEU A 103 -7.24 -14.00 16.03
CA LEU A 103 -8.12 -15.10 16.42
C LEU A 103 -7.32 -16.27 17.01
N THR A 104 -6.21 -16.61 16.37
CA THR A 104 -5.30 -17.67 16.81
C THR A 104 -4.65 -17.31 18.16
N ALA A 105 -4.18 -16.06 18.31
CA ALA A 105 -3.59 -15.58 19.55
C ALA A 105 -4.61 -15.59 20.70
N ARG A 106 -5.86 -15.18 20.47
CA ARG A 106 -6.92 -15.22 21.49
C ARG A 106 -7.28 -16.64 21.89
N ALA A 107 -7.31 -17.58 20.95
CA ALA A 107 -7.47 -19.00 21.26
C ALA A 107 -6.34 -19.52 22.16
N GLY A 108 -5.08 -19.19 21.84
CA GLY A 108 -3.92 -19.62 22.63
C GLY A 108 -3.91 -19.08 24.06
N ASN A 109 -4.47 -17.89 24.28
CA ASN A 109 -4.44 -17.18 25.56
C ASN A 109 -5.79 -17.18 26.31
N ALA A 110 -6.77 -17.98 25.87
CA ALA A 110 -8.09 -17.99 26.48
C ALA A 110 -8.08 -18.58 27.91
N PRO A 111 -8.71 -17.92 28.89
CA PRO A 111 -8.62 -18.32 30.30
C PRO A 111 -9.44 -19.57 30.63
N THR A 112 -10.48 -19.86 29.84
CA THR A 112 -11.27 -21.09 29.97
C THR A 112 -11.23 -21.94 28.71
N ASP A 113 -11.48 -23.23 28.85
CA ASP A 113 -11.56 -24.16 27.73
C ASP A 113 -12.72 -23.82 26.78
N VAL A 114 -13.83 -23.31 27.33
CA VAL A 114 -15.01 -22.89 26.56
C VAL A 114 -14.67 -21.68 25.68
N GLU A 115 -14.02 -20.67 26.23
CA GLU A 115 -13.58 -19.51 25.44
C GLU A 115 -12.52 -19.91 24.41
N ARG A 116 -11.60 -20.80 24.77
CA ARG A 116 -10.62 -21.36 23.84
C ARG A 116 -11.29 -22.02 22.65
N ALA A 117 -12.28 -22.87 22.91
CA ALA A 117 -13.02 -23.56 21.84
C ALA A 117 -13.76 -22.58 20.92
N ARG A 118 -14.37 -21.52 21.47
CA ARG A 118 -15.04 -20.48 20.67
C ARG A 118 -14.07 -19.73 19.76
N TRP A 119 -12.94 -19.29 20.29
CA TRP A 119 -11.93 -18.59 19.48
C TRP A 119 -11.33 -19.50 18.40
N ARG A 120 -11.08 -20.78 18.71
CA ARG A 120 -10.63 -21.76 17.72
C ARG A 120 -11.65 -21.95 16.60
N ALA A 121 -12.93 -22.15 16.94
CA ALA A 121 -13.97 -22.31 15.93
C ALA A 121 -14.07 -21.08 15.00
N LEU A 122 -13.90 -19.87 15.54
CA LEU A 122 -13.88 -18.65 14.72
C LEU A 122 -12.62 -18.56 13.84
N ALA A 123 -11.45 -18.96 14.36
CA ALA A 123 -10.21 -19.01 13.58
C ALA A 123 -10.32 -20.03 12.43
N ASP A 124 -10.82 -21.24 12.72
CA ASP A 124 -11.01 -22.31 11.74
C ASP A 124 -11.98 -21.88 10.64
N ALA A 125 -13.07 -21.20 11.01
CA ALA A 125 -14.01 -20.63 10.05
C ALA A 125 -13.38 -19.55 9.17
N ALA A 126 -12.57 -18.65 9.75
CA ALA A 126 -11.84 -17.64 8.98
C ALA A 126 -10.85 -18.30 7.99
N VAL A 127 -10.05 -19.27 8.45
CA VAL A 127 -9.13 -20.00 7.57
C VAL A 127 -9.88 -20.71 6.43
N ALA A 128 -11.06 -21.27 6.70
CA ALA A 128 -11.88 -21.94 5.70
C ALA A 128 -12.47 -20.98 4.63
N VAL A 129 -12.73 -19.71 4.98
CA VAL A 129 -13.14 -18.67 4.00
C VAL A 129 -12.00 -18.38 3.01
N GLY A 130 -10.75 -18.46 3.46
CA GLY A 130 -9.59 -18.26 2.61
C GLY A 130 -9.24 -16.78 2.36
N PRO A 131 -8.06 -16.52 1.79
CA PRO A 131 -7.47 -15.18 1.72
C PRO A 131 -8.19 -14.23 0.74
N ASP A 132 -8.75 -14.75 -0.35
CA ASP A 132 -9.37 -13.91 -1.39
C ASP A 132 -10.72 -13.35 -0.91
N ASP A 133 -11.62 -14.22 -0.45
CA ASP A 133 -12.92 -13.82 0.08
C ASP A 133 -12.78 -13.05 1.40
N GLY A 134 -11.78 -13.41 2.22
CA GLY A 134 -11.39 -12.65 3.40
C GLY A 134 -10.96 -11.22 3.07
N ALA A 135 -10.14 -11.04 2.04
CA ALA A 135 -9.74 -9.71 1.59
C ALA A 135 -10.94 -8.90 1.05
N LEU A 136 -11.90 -9.53 0.36
CA LEU A 136 -13.13 -8.87 -0.07
C LEU A 136 -13.96 -8.38 1.13
N LEU A 137 -14.08 -9.19 2.18
CA LEU A 137 -14.72 -8.79 3.44
C LEU A 137 -14.00 -7.60 4.08
N MET A 138 -12.67 -7.64 4.16
CA MET A 138 -11.90 -6.52 4.73
C MET A 138 -11.98 -5.26 3.86
N SER A 139 -12.07 -5.40 2.54
CA SER A 139 -12.25 -4.27 1.63
C SER A 139 -13.57 -3.54 1.89
N ALA A 140 -14.63 -4.28 2.21
CA ALA A 140 -15.92 -3.70 2.60
C ALA A 140 -15.82 -2.88 3.89
N LEU A 141 -15.06 -3.36 4.87
CA LEU A 141 -14.87 -2.72 6.17
C LEU A 141 -13.96 -1.49 6.11
N ILE A 142 -12.82 -1.59 5.42
CA ILE A 142 -11.82 -0.50 5.30
C ILE A 142 -12.32 0.60 4.37
N GLY A 143 -12.94 0.21 3.25
CA GLY A 143 -13.43 1.15 2.24
C GLY A 143 -14.80 1.78 2.55
N GLY A 144 -15.45 1.36 3.64
CA GLY A 144 -16.82 1.78 3.98
C GLY A 144 -17.88 1.29 2.98
N TYR A 145 -17.52 0.38 2.08
CA TYR A 145 -18.44 -0.18 1.09
C TYR A 145 -19.18 -1.37 1.72
N VAL A 146 -20.45 -1.20 2.08
CA VAL A 146 -21.32 -2.31 2.43
C VAL A 146 -21.97 -2.84 1.14
N PRO A 147 -21.66 -4.07 0.69
CA PRO A 147 -22.39 -4.68 -0.42
C PRO A 147 -23.85 -4.78 -0.02
N ARG A 148 -24.75 -4.07 -0.72
CA ARG A 148 -26.18 -4.31 -0.60
C ARG A 148 -26.48 -5.57 -1.40
N ALA A 149 -26.90 -6.63 -0.73
CA ALA A 149 -27.47 -7.80 -1.39
C ALA A 149 -28.59 -7.32 -2.33
N ARG A 150 -28.53 -7.76 -3.59
CA ARG A 150 -29.70 -7.76 -4.46
C ARG A 150 -30.52 -9.00 -4.17
#